data_AF-A0A1B0AJV0-F1
#
_entry.id   AF-A0A1B0AJV0-F1
#
_cell.length_a   1.000
_cell.length_b   1.000
_cell.length_c   1.000
_cell.angle_alpha   90.00
_cell.angle_beta   90.00
_cell.angle_gamma   90.00
#
_symmetry.space_group_name_H-M   'P 1'
#
loop_
_entity.id
_entity.type
_entity.pdbx_description
1 polymer ?
#
loop_
_entity_poly.entity_id
_entity_poly.type
_entity_poly.pdbx_seq_one_letter_code
_entity_poly.pdbx_strand_id
1 'polypeptide(L)'
;MSAFMDLNKYENTSRDTSTFDDENSALAMNLNDSSTLAAKKPKRSIHFGNVHIFYFPRQQGFTSVPAAGGCTLGMGFRHTAFEAMSVEEHLGKLGKQNNQLNKDSPEPISACKRLILLQNAGIHKIDAEENLDCQQLRKSRKECGCACRGFCKPESCSCSQADIMCQIGYGWFSCGCSRSACGNIVGRAEYNYDRQLTYAGDKIMRLKQEDEKHDTDGWNTSSRQYGLFSTNSSAISIFTPDNNISYSSGLIVDSNS
;
A
#
# COMPACT_ATOMS: atom_id res chain seq x y z
N MET A 1 11.58 -5.95 41.31
CA MET A 1 12.32 -4.67 41.29
C MET A 1 12.82 -4.46 39.88
N SER A 2 12.16 -3.55 39.17
CA SER A 2 12.37 -3.21 37.76
C SER A 2 13.70 -2.49 37.55
N ALA A 3 14.51 -2.98 36.61
CA ALA A 3 15.65 -2.23 36.08
C ALA A 3 15.21 -1.52 34.80
N PHE A 4 14.98 -0.22 34.92
CA PHE A 4 15.01 0.73 33.80
C PHE A 4 16.48 0.97 33.44
N MET A 5 16.86 0.81 32.18
CA MET A 5 18.12 1.32 31.63
C MET A 5 17.79 2.52 30.74
N ASP A 6 18.22 3.70 31.19
CA ASP A 6 18.16 4.95 30.43
C ASP A 6 19.16 4.92 29.28
N LEU A 7 18.63 4.96 28.06
CA LEU A 7 19.36 5.27 26.83
C LEU A 7 19.32 6.80 26.65
N ASN A 8 20.37 7.50 27.07
CA ASN A 8 20.67 8.85 26.59
C ASN A 8 22.15 9.18 26.80
N LYS A 9 22.99 8.75 25.84
CA LYS A 9 24.28 9.40 25.60
C LYS A 9 24.80 9.06 24.20
N TYR A 10 24.53 9.92 23.23
CA TYR A 10 25.54 10.25 22.24
C TYR A 10 25.31 11.68 21.75
N GLU A 11 26.24 12.54 22.13
CA GLU A 11 26.24 13.98 21.85
C GLU A 11 26.51 14.27 20.38
N ASN A 12 25.89 15.36 19.94
CA ASN A 12 26.21 16.15 18.75
C ASN A 12 27.69 16.55 18.74
N THR A 13 28.40 16.21 17.67
CA THR A 13 29.60 16.96 17.23
C THR A 13 29.35 17.51 15.83
N SER A 14 29.47 18.83 15.75
CA SER A 14 29.25 19.66 14.57
C SER A 14 30.43 19.57 13.60
N ARG A 15 30.10 19.65 12.31
CA ARG A 15 30.89 20.15 11.17
C ARG A 15 32.30 19.57 10.95
N ASP A 16 32.44 18.90 9.81
CA ASP A 16 33.39 19.37 8.80
C ASP A 16 32.82 19.19 7.39
N THR A 17 33.03 20.24 6.61
CA THR A 17 32.67 20.46 5.22
C THR A 17 33.39 19.48 4.28
N SER A 18 32.65 18.80 3.40
CA SER A 18 33.19 18.39 2.10
C SER A 18 32.16 18.63 1.01
N THR A 19 32.52 19.58 0.16
CA THR A 19 32.00 19.85 -1.17
C THR A 19 32.21 18.64 -2.07
N PHE A 20 31.15 18.10 -2.66
CA PHE A 20 31.23 17.27 -3.85
C PHE A 20 30.22 17.76 -4.87
N ASP A 21 30.77 18.09 -6.04
CA ASP A 21 30.16 18.80 -7.14
C ASP A 21 29.09 17.96 -7.85
N ASP A 22 27.89 18.53 -7.98
CA ASP A 22 26.84 18.05 -8.89
C ASP A 22 27.15 18.55 -10.31
N GLU A 23 27.97 17.82 -11.07
CA GLU A 23 28.03 17.95 -12.53
C GLU A 23 27.05 16.98 -13.19
N ASN A 24 25.86 17.50 -13.52
CA ASN A 24 25.11 17.03 -14.68
C ASN A 24 24.47 18.24 -15.37
N SER A 25 25.33 19.03 -16.05
CA SER A 25 24.91 20.20 -16.82
C SER A 25 24.63 19.77 -18.26
N ALA A 26 23.34 19.62 -18.57
CA ALA A 26 22.85 19.73 -19.93
C ALA A 26 23.09 21.18 -20.41
N LEU A 27 23.98 21.34 -21.38
CA LEU A 27 24.23 22.62 -22.06
C LEU A 27 22.97 23.12 -22.76
N ALA A 28 22.49 24.31 -22.39
CA ALA A 28 22.22 25.43 -23.33
C ALA A 28 21.63 26.69 -22.63
N MET A 29 22.45 27.74 -22.59
CA MET A 29 22.15 29.17 -22.86
C MET A 29 20.95 29.87 -22.18
N ASN A 30 21.30 30.75 -21.24
CA ASN A 30 20.64 32.04 -20.91
C ASN A 30 20.78 33.03 -22.11
N LEU A 31 20.03 34.11 -22.38
CA LEU A 31 19.04 34.96 -21.70
C LEU A 31 18.31 35.84 -22.77
N ASN A 32 17.18 36.46 -22.39
CA ASN A 32 16.33 37.47 -23.07
C ASN A 32 15.32 36.97 -24.14
N ASP A 33 14.02 37.16 -23.92
CA ASP A 33 13.26 38.39 -24.24
C ASP A 33 11.75 38.20 -23.94
N SER A 34 11.16 39.27 -23.42
CA SER A 34 9.75 39.70 -23.39
C SER A 34 8.60 38.72 -23.70
N SER A 35 7.63 38.74 -22.78
CA SER A 35 6.19 38.75 -23.08
C SER A 35 5.62 37.64 -23.98
N THR A 36 5.52 36.41 -23.48
CA THR A 36 4.49 35.48 -23.97
C THR A 36 3.84 34.75 -22.79
N LEU A 37 2.52 34.91 -22.66
CA LEU A 37 1.68 34.12 -21.76
C LEU A 37 1.84 32.65 -22.17
N ALA A 38 2.73 31.92 -21.48
CA ALA A 38 2.91 30.49 -21.68
C ALA A 38 1.61 29.78 -21.31
N ALA A 39 0.80 29.47 -22.32
CA ALA A 39 -0.40 28.65 -22.17
C ALA A 39 0.02 27.35 -21.47
N LYS A 40 -0.39 27.20 -20.20
CA LYS A 40 -0.16 25.98 -19.43
C LYS A 40 -0.70 24.83 -20.25
N LYS A 41 0.17 23.91 -20.68
CA LYS A 41 -0.24 22.69 -21.40
C LYS A 41 -1.36 22.03 -20.60
N PRO A 42 -2.50 21.69 -21.21
CA PRO A 42 -3.62 21.09 -20.49
C PRO A 42 -3.09 19.84 -19.78
N LYS A 43 -3.32 19.78 -18.47
CA LYS A 43 -2.95 18.60 -17.69
C LYS A 43 -3.75 17.43 -18.24
N ARG A 44 -3.05 16.50 -18.88
CA ARG A 44 -3.59 15.18 -19.25
C ARG A 44 -4.10 14.51 -17.98
N SER A 45 -5.41 14.35 -17.89
CA SER A 45 -6.09 13.71 -16.76
C SER A 45 -6.60 12.34 -17.18
N ILE A 46 -6.36 11.33 -16.33
CA ILE A 46 -6.87 9.97 -16.53
C ILE A 46 -8.21 9.89 -15.81
N HIS A 47 -9.27 9.56 -16.53
CA HIS A 47 -10.58 9.30 -15.95
C HIS A 47 -10.84 7.80 -15.98
N PHE A 48 -11.28 7.26 -14.84
CA PHE A 48 -11.68 5.86 -14.74
C PHE A 48 -13.19 5.77 -14.98
N GLY A 49 -13.61 4.83 -15.82
CA GLY A 49 -15.02 4.62 -16.14
C GLY A 49 -15.68 3.64 -15.16
N ASN A 50 -15.72 2.37 -15.54
CA ASN A 50 -16.37 1.33 -14.75
C ASN A 50 -15.37 0.47 -13.98
N VAL A 51 -15.80 -0.02 -12.81
CA VAL A 51 -15.14 -1.03 -12.01
C VAL A 51 -15.79 -2.37 -12.31
N HIS A 52 -14.96 -3.34 -12.70
CA HIS A 52 -15.36 -4.73 -12.93
C HIS A 52 -14.88 -5.60 -11.77
N ILE A 53 -15.81 -6.27 -11.09
CA ILE A 53 -15.53 -7.12 -9.93
C ILE A 53 -15.84 -8.57 -10.29
N PHE A 54 -14.86 -9.45 -10.09
CA PHE A 54 -15.00 -10.88 -10.33
C PHE A 54 -14.83 -11.63 -9.01
N TYR A 55 -15.77 -12.52 -8.71
CA TYR A 55 -15.75 -13.33 -7.49
C TYR A 55 -15.28 -14.74 -7.81
N PHE A 56 -14.21 -15.18 -7.16
CA PHE A 56 -13.66 -16.51 -7.34
C PHE A 56 -13.73 -17.30 -6.03
N PRO A 57 -14.15 -18.58 -6.05
CA PRO A 57 -14.02 -19.44 -4.89
C PRO A 57 -12.54 -19.60 -4.52
N ARG A 58 -12.25 -19.75 -3.23
CA ARG A 58 -10.89 -20.00 -2.78
C ARG A 58 -10.48 -21.42 -3.15
N GLN A 59 -9.24 -21.58 -3.58
CA GLN A 59 -8.61 -22.87 -3.86
C GLN A 59 -7.26 -22.98 -3.16
N GLN A 60 -6.79 -24.20 -2.91
CA GLN A 60 -5.40 -24.38 -2.47
C GLN A 60 -4.49 -23.94 -3.64
N GLY A 61 -3.66 -22.92 -3.38
CA GLY A 61 -2.71 -22.43 -4.37
C GLY A 61 -1.36 -23.12 -4.24
N PHE A 62 -0.47 -22.91 -5.21
CA PHE A 62 0.95 -23.31 -5.11
C PHE A 62 1.88 -22.23 -5.67
N THR A 63 1.32 -21.12 -6.15
CA THR A 63 2.07 -20.03 -6.81
C THR A 63 2.51 -18.95 -5.83
N SER A 64 2.09 -19.02 -4.57
CA SER A 64 2.40 -18.03 -3.55
C SER A 64 3.01 -18.71 -2.32
N VAL A 65 3.76 -17.94 -1.52
CA VAL A 65 4.37 -18.44 -0.29
C VAL A 65 3.95 -17.51 0.84
N PRO A 66 3.16 -17.98 1.82
CA PRO A 66 2.71 -17.16 2.93
C PRO A 66 3.89 -16.93 3.89
N ALA A 67 3.78 -15.93 4.76
CA ALA A 67 4.81 -15.65 5.76
C ALA A 67 5.06 -16.84 6.72
N ALA A 68 4.03 -17.63 7.02
CA ALA A 68 4.11 -18.79 7.91
C ALA A 68 3.09 -19.88 7.54
N GLY A 69 3.45 -21.15 7.76
CA GLY A 69 2.61 -22.33 7.51
C GLY A 69 2.42 -22.68 6.03
N GLY A 70 1.59 -23.70 5.76
CA GLY A 70 1.03 -24.04 4.43
C GLY A 70 -0.34 -23.40 4.20
N CYS A 71 -1.20 -23.99 3.36
CA CYS A 71 -2.59 -23.58 3.09
C CYS A 71 -2.70 -22.25 2.33
N THR A 72 -1.94 -22.09 1.25
CA THR A 72 -2.00 -20.85 0.46
C THR A 72 -3.39 -20.64 -0.14
N LEU A 73 -3.80 -19.38 -0.24
CA LEU A 73 -5.11 -19.00 -0.78
C LEU A 73 -4.98 -18.66 -2.26
N GLY A 74 -5.29 -19.62 -3.11
CA GLY A 74 -5.49 -19.44 -4.54
C GLY A 74 -6.91 -18.98 -4.89
N MET A 75 -7.09 -18.60 -6.15
CA MET A 75 -8.40 -18.37 -6.78
C MET A 75 -8.73 -19.56 -7.68
N GLY A 76 -10.00 -19.95 -7.74
CA GLY A 76 -10.44 -20.93 -8.72
C GLY A 76 -10.23 -20.46 -10.16
N PHE A 77 -10.17 -21.41 -11.09
CA PHE A 77 -9.99 -21.12 -12.52
C PHE A 77 -11.19 -20.37 -13.15
N ARG A 78 -12.37 -20.45 -12.52
CA ARG A 78 -13.61 -19.81 -12.99
C ARG A 78 -14.19 -18.94 -11.88
N HIS A 79 -14.65 -17.74 -12.25
CA HIS A 79 -15.44 -16.91 -11.35
C HIS A 79 -16.85 -17.49 -11.20
N THR A 80 -17.46 -17.27 -10.05
CA THR A 80 -18.85 -17.66 -9.73
C THR A 80 -19.82 -16.49 -9.87
N ALA A 81 -19.32 -15.26 -9.78
CA ALA A 81 -20.11 -14.06 -9.97
C ALA A 81 -19.28 -12.94 -10.60
N PHE A 82 -19.98 -11.96 -11.17
CA PHE A 82 -19.43 -10.79 -11.82
C PHE A 82 -20.35 -9.59 -11.57
N GLU A 83 -19.76 -8.45 -11.24
CA GLU A 83 -20.45 -7.18 -11.09
C GLU A 83 -19.71 -6.10 -11.90
N ALA A 84 -20.45 -5.16 -12.47
CA ALA A 84 -19.91 -3.96 -13.10
C ALA A 84 -20.64 -2.75 -12.53
N MET A 85 -19.90 -1.75 -12.10
CA MET A 85 -20.44 -0.56 -11.45
C MET A 85 -19.57 0.66 -11.74
N SER A 86 -20.07 1.87 -11.50
CA SER A 86 -19.22 3.08 -11.65
C SER A 86 -18.20 3.17 -10.51
N VAL A 87 -17.15 3.97 -10.70
CA VAL A 87 -16.14 4.22 -9.67
C VAL A 87 -16.79 4.86 -8.43
N GLU A 88 -17.72 5.79 -8.61
CA GLU A 88 -18.41 6.49 -7.51
C GLU A 88 -19.25 5.51 -6.66
N GLU A 89 -19.99 4.62 -7.33
CA GLU A 89 -20.78 3.62 -6.63
C GLU A 89 -19.87 2.65 -5.84
N HIS A 90 -18.73 2.27 -6.43
CA HIS A 90 -17.79 1.34 -5.80
C HIS A 90 -17.16 1.94 -4.54
N LEU A 91 -16.71 3.18 -4.61
CA LEU A 91 -16.18 3.92 -3.46
C LEU A 91 -17.24 4.09 -2.37
N GLY A 92 -18.50 4.35 -2.75
CA GLY A 92 -19.63 4.41 -1.84
C GLY A 92 -19.89 3.08 -1.10
N LYS A 93 -19.76 1.93 -1.78
CA LYS A 93 -19.88 0.60 -1.14
C LYS A 93 -18.71 0.33 -0.19
N LEU A 94 -17.47 0.61 -0.59
CA LEU A 94 -16.29 0.44 0.26
C LEU A 94 -16.36 1.31 1.52
N GLY A 95 -16.79 2.57 1.41
CA GLY A 95 -16.96 3.46 2.55
C GLY A 95 -17.97 2.93 3.58
N LYS A 96 -19.07 2.30 3.12
CA LYS A 96 -20.07 1.69 4.01
C LYS A 96 -19.56 0.40 4.67
N GLN A 97 -18.81 -0.43 3.95
CA GLN A 97 -18.21 -1.65 4.48
C GLN A 97 -17.09 -1.36 5.50
N ASN A 98 -16.30 -0.31 5.27
CA ASN A 98 -15.20 0.11 6.17
C ASN A 98 -15.67 0.71 7.51
N ASN A 99 -16.95 1.05 7.68
CA ASN A 99 -17.49 1.43 8.99
C ASN A 99 -17.62 0.24 9.97
N GLN A 100 -17.43 -1.01 9.52
CA GLN A 100 -17.45 -2.20 10.38
C GLN A 100 -16.07 -2.85 10.60
N LEU A 101 -15.05 -2.51 9.79
CA LEU A 101 -13.70 -3.04 9.90
C LEU A 101 -12.72 -1.86 9.89
N ASN A 102 -12.30 -1.46 11.10
CA ASN A 102 -11.41 -0.34 11.35
C ASN A 102 -10.15 -0.35 10.46
N LYS A 103 -10.00 0.74 9.70
CA LYS A 103 -8.85 1.66 9.51
C LYS A 103 -7.38 1.19 9.48
N ASP A 104 -7.03 -0.06 9.70
CA ASP A 104 -5.64 -0.48 9.68
C ASP A 104 -5.33 -1.33 8.46
N SER A 105 -4.14 -1.10 7.89
CA SER A 105 -3.53 -1.88 6.81
C SER A 105 -3.92 -3.36 6.89
N PRO A 106 -4.33 -4.02 5.78
CA PRO A 106 -4.83 -5.39 5.83
C PRO A 106 -3.84 -6.29 6.56
N GLU A 107 -4.21 -6.74 7.75
CA GLU A 107 -3.36 -7.60 8.55
C GLU A 107 -3.12 -8.92 7.80
N PRO A 108 -1.91 -9.49 7.88
CA PRO A 108 -1.63 -10.80 7.32
C PRO A 108 -2.61 -11.86 7.83
N ILE A 109 -3.26 -12.57 6.92
CA ILE A 109 -4.20 -13.65 7.27
C ILE A 109 -3.40 -14.83 7.85
N SER A 110 -3.63 -15.14 9.13
CA SER A 110 -2.96 -16.24 9.82
C SER A 110 -3.24 -17.60 9.16
N ALA A 111 -2.34 -18.57 9.34
CA ALA A 111 -2.49 -19.91 8.76
C ALA A 111 -3.82 -20.58 9.13
N CYS A 112 -4.26 -20.43 10.39
CA CYS A 112 -5.55 -20.93 10.85
C CYS A 112 -6.73 -20.27 10.12
N LYS A 113 -6.71 -18.93 9.97
CA LYS A 113 -7.74 -18.22 9.20
C LYS A 113 -7.76 -18.66 7.73
N ARG A 114 -6.61 -18.91 7.13
CA ARG A 114 -6.51 -19.43 5.74
C ARG A 114 -7.11 -20.83 5.62
N LEU A 115 -6.83 -21.72 6.57
CA LEU A 115 -7.44 -23.06 6.63
C LEU A 115 -8.98 -22.97 6.68
N ILE A 116 -9.54 -22.12 7.54
CA ILE A 116 -11.00 -21.92 7.64
C ILE A 116 -11.59 -21.41 6.32
N LEU A 117 -10.91 -20.45 5.66
CA LEU A 117 -11.36 -19.94 4.37
C LEU A 117 -11.38 -21.02 3.27
N LEU A 118 -10.41 -21.94 3.27
CA LEU A 118 -10.39 -23.08 2.34
C LEU A 118 -11.49 -24.09 2.67
N GLN A 119 -11.69 -24.40 3.94
CA GLN A 119 -12.77 -25.30 4.38
C GLN A 119 -14.16 -24.76 4.01
N ASN A 120 -14.39 -23.46 4.19
CA ASN A 120 -15.64 -22.81 3.80
C ASN A 120 -15.85 -22.82 2.28
N ALA A 121 -14.78 -22.93 1.49
CA ALA A 121 -14.84 -23.11 0.04
C ALA A 121 -15.00 -24.59 -0.39
N GLY A 122 -15.20 -25.51 0.56
CA GLY A 122 -15.37 -26.95 0.31
C GLY A 122 -14.06 -27.74 0.27
N ILE A 123 -12.92 -27.12 0.62
CA ILE A 123 -11.59 -27.74 0.55
C ILE A 123 -11.20 -28.21 1.94
N HIS A 124 -11.60 -29.45 2.23
CA HIS A 124 -11.34 -30.09 3.52
C HIS A 124 -10.04 -30.91 3.52
N LYS A 125 -9.52 -31.24 2.33
CA LYS A 125 -8.25 -31.96 2.16
C LYS A 125 -7.20 -31.00 1.63
N ILE A 126 -6.28 -30.61 2.50
CA ILE A 126 -5.14 -29.76 2.15
C ILE A 126 -3.92 -30.65 2.07
N ASP A 127 -3.16 -30.49 0.99
CA ASP A 127 -1.88 -31.17 0.84
C ASP A 127 -0.89 -30.78 1.95
N ALA A 128 -0.43 -31.78 2.70
CA ALA A 128 0.51 -31.58 3.81
C ALA A 128 1.93 -31.26 3.31
N GLU A 129 2.30 -31.69 2.10
CA GLU A 129 3.60 -31.40 1.48
C GLU A 129 3.76 -29.91 1.20
N GLU A 130 2.66 -29.20 0.92
CA GLU A 130 2.68 -27.74 0.67
C GLU A 130 3.33 -26.96 1.81
N ASN A 131 3.11 -27.36 3.06
CA ASN A 131 3.73 -26.69 4.20
C ASN A 131 5.26 -26.87 4.20
N LEU A 132 5.74 -28.06 3.81
CA LEU A 132 7.16 -28.35 3.69
C LEU A 132 7.77 -27.54 2.54
N ASP A 133 7.12 -27.51 1.38
CA ASP A 133 7.57 -26.72 0.23
C ASP A 133 7.62 -25.23 0.56
N CYS A 134 6.56 -24.70 1.18
CA CYS A 134 6.53 -23.32 1.64
C CYS A 134 7.62 -23.03 2.69
N GLN A 135 7.96 -24.00 3.54
CA GLN A 135 9.07 -23.87 4.49
C GLN A 135 10.42 -23.82 3.78
N GLN A 136 10.65 -24.68 2.79
CA GLN A 136 11.87 -24.69 1.99
C GLN A 136 12.03 -23.39 1.20
N LEU A 137 10.97 -22.92 0.54
CA LEU A 137 10.97 -21.64 -0.17
C LEU A 137 11.25 -20.46 0.76
N ARG A 138 10.63 -20.42 1.95
CA ARG A 138 10.95 -19.40 2.96
C ARG A 138 12.39 -19.46 3.42
N LYS A 139 12.96 -20.66 3.60
CA LYS A 139 14.36 -20.83 3.99
C LYS A 139 15.29 -20.34 2.88
N SER A 140 15.08 -20.79 1.65
CA SER A 140 15.85 -20.36 0.48
C SER A 140 15.77 -18.85 0.26
N ARG A 141 14.60 -18.22 0.41
CA ARG A 141 14.45 -16.76 0.26
C ARG A 141 15.15 -15.93 1.35
N LYS A 142 15.54 -16.54 2.47
CA LYS A 142 16.39 -15.89 3.49
C LYS A 142 17.87 -15.97 3.16
N GLU A 143 18.25 -16.82 2.21
CA GLU A 143 19.62 -16.92 1.72
C GLU A 143 19.73 -16.05 0.48
N CYS A 144 19.80 -14.73 0.67
CA CYS A 144 19.99 -13.77 -0.42
C CYS A 144 21.21 -12.87 -0.20
N GLY A 145 21.69 -12.27 -1.29
CA GLY A 145 22.90 -11.44 -1.29
C GLY A 145 24.20 -12.22 -1.36
N CYS A 146 25.32 -11.49 -1.31
CA CYS A 146 26.65 -12.09 -1.37
C CYS A 146 27.16 -12.47 0.03
N ALA A 147 27.94 -13.56 0.10
CA ALA A 147 28.63 -13.99 1.32
C ALA A 147 29.89 -13.16 1.65
N CYS A 148 30.21 -12.15 0.83
CA CYS A 148 31.34 -11.25 1.04
C CYS A 148 31.20 -10.49 2.37
N ARG A 149 32.30 -10.40 3.14
CA ARG A 149 32.37 -9.65 4.40
C ARG A 149 33.31 -8.47 4.24
N GLY A 150 32.77 -7.26 4.32
CA GLY A 150 33.54 -6.03 4.13
C GLY A 150 33.74 -5.66 2.67
N PHE A 151 34.44 -6.47 1.88
CA PHE A 151 34.79 -6.13 0.49
C PHE A 151 34.21 -7.09 -0.54
N CYS A 152 33.76 -6.56 -1.67
CA CYS A 152 33.35 -7.35 -2.85
C CYS A 152 34.38 -7.19 -3.95
N LYS A 153 34.70 -8.26 -4.68
CA LYS A 153 35.45 -8.21 -5.93
C LYS A 153 34.55 -8.55 -7.11
N PRO A 154 34.70 -7.91 -8.28
CA PRO A 154 33.85 -8.16 -9.45
C PRO A 154 33.80 -9.64 -9.84
N GLU A 155 34.95 -10.31 -9.81
CA GLU A 155 35.13 -11.67 -10.29
C GLU A 155 34.69 -12.76 -9.29
N SER A 156 34.45 -12.42 -8.02
CA SER A 156 34.17 -13.40 -6.96
C SER A 156 32.90 -13.12 -6.16
N CYS A 157 32.33 -11.93 -6.26
CA CYS A 157 31.08 -11.59 -5.59
C CYS A 157 29.91 -12.17 -6.37
N SER A 158 29.08 -13.00 -5.74
CA SER A 158 27.91 -13.60 -6.40
C SER A 158 26.94 -12.56 -6.97
N CYS A 159 26.77 -11.40 -6.31
CA CYS A 159 25.95 -10.32 -6.84
C CYS A 159 26.55 -9.71 -8.11
N SER A 160 27.87 -9.48 -8.12
CA SER A 160 28.56 -8.92 -9.29
C SER A 160 28.59 -9.89 -10.45
N GLN A 161 28.81 -11.19 -10.19
CA GLN A 161 28.78 -12.23 -11.23
C GLN A 161 27.39 -12.46 -11.81
N ALA A 162 26.34 -12.14 -11.04
CA ALA A 162 24.94 -12.19 -11.47
C ALA A 162 24.45 -10.86 -12.06
N ASP A 163 25.34 -9.89 -12.29
CA ASP A 163 25.02 -8.56 -12.80
C ASP A 163 23.88 -7.84 -12.04
N ILE A 164 23.86 -7.99 -10.71
CA ILE A 164 22.90 -7.30 -9.83
C ILE A 164 23.62 -6.49 -8.75
N MET A 165 22.98 -5.39 -8.32
CA MET A 165 23.50 -4.59 -7.21
C MET A 165 23.57 -5.39 -5.91
N CYS A 166 24.58 -5.12 -5.08
CA CYS A 166 24.60 -5.60 -3.71
C CYS A 166 23.51 -4.89 -2.92
N GLN A 167 22.46 -5.60 -2.51
CA GLN A 167 21.38 -5.06 -1.70
C GLN A 167 21.71 -5.20 -0.21
N ILE A 168 21.64 -4.07 0.50
CA ILE A 168 21.79 -3.98 1.95
C ILE A 168 20.41 -3.70 2.54
N GLY A 169 19.98 -4.55 3.46
CA GLY A 169 18.65 -4.50 4.06
C GLY A 169 18.71 -4.63 5.58
N TYR A 170 17.53 -4.76 6.18
CA TYR A 170 17.40 -5.00 7.62
C TYR A 170 17.66 -6.48 7.94
N GLY A 171 18.84 -6.80 8.44
CA GLY A 171 19.15 -8.11 9.02
C GLY A 171 20.21 -8.93 8.28
N TRP A 172 20.46 -10.14 8.80
CA TRP A 172 21.55 -11.04 8.41
C TRP A 172 21.41 -11.71 7.04
N PHE A 173 20.25 -11.56 6.38
CA PHE A 173 19.97 -12.10 5.05
C PHE A 173 20.38 -11.16 3.91
N SER A 174 20.96 -10.00 4.20
CA SER A 174 21.41 -9.05 3.17
C SER A 174 22.93 -9.09 2.97
N CYS A 175 23.43 -8.45 1.92
CA CYS A 175 24.86 -8.50 1.60
C CYS A 175 25.71 -7.96 2.78
N GLY A 176 26.72 -8.72 3.20
CA GLY A 176 27.64 -8.33 4.30
C GLY A 176 28.76 -7.36 3.92
N CYS A 177 28.73 -6.80 2.71
CA CYS A 177 29.76 -5.88 2.22
C CYS A 177 29.54 -4.45 2.73
N SER A 178 30.64 -3.78 3.07
CA SER A 178 30.66 -2.41 3.56
C SER A 178 30.51 -1.41 2.42
N ARG A 179 29.95 -0.24 2.72
CA ARG A 179 29.76 0.85 1.75
C ARG A 179 31.07 1.31 1.10
N SER A 180 32.15 1.37 1.89
CA SER A 180 33.45 1.86 1.45
C SER A 180 34.29 0.84 0.67
N ALA A 181 33.94 -0.44 0.69
CA ALA A 181 34.79 -1.52 0.15
C ALA A 181 34.05 -2.47 -0.80
N CYS A 182 32.79 -2.21 -1.12
CA CYS A 182 32.05 -3.01 -2.08
C CYS A 182 32.50 -2.67 -3.51
N GLY A 183 33.38 -3.50 -4.09
CA GLY A 183 33.79 -3.42 -5.48
C GLY A 183 32.84 -4.12 -6.46
N ASN A 184 31.54 -4.21 -6.15
CA ASN A 184 30.56 -4.67 -7.13
C ASN A 184 30.37 -3.56 -8.18
N ILE A 185 30.70 -3.85 -9.44
CA ILE A 185 30.65 -2.89 -10.54
C ILE A 185 29.23 -2.41 -10.87
N VAL A 186 28.21 -3.23 -10.59
CA VAL A 186 26.80 -2.87 -10.81
C VAL A 186 26.34 -1.89 -9.73
N GLY A 187 26.99 -1.91 -8.58
CA GLY A 187 26.77 -0.98 -7.48
C GLY A 187 26.22 -1.62 -6.22
N ARG A 188 25.94 -0.77 -5.24
CA ARG A 188 25.47 -1.14 -3.91
C ARG A 188 24.30 -0.27 -3.52
N ALA A 189 23.17 -0.90 -3.19
CA ALA A 189 21.94 -0.23 -2.83
C ALA A 189 21.65 -0.41 -1.33
N GLU A 190 21.46 0.70 -0.63
CA GLU A 190 21.03 0.74 0.76
C GLU A 190 19.59 1.27 0.82
N TYR A 191 18.74 0.58 1.57
CA TYR A 191 17.41 1.08 1.87
C TYR A 191 17.50 2.31 2.79
N ASN A 192 17.00 3.46 2.35
CA ASN A 192 16.97 4.69 3.14
C ASN A 192 15.56 4.94 3.69
N TYR A 193 15.38 4.67 4.98
CA TYR A 193 14.09 4.82 5.66
C TYR A 193 13.63 6.28 5.72
N ASP A 194 14.54 7.22 5.97
CA ASP A 194 14.24 8.65 6.09
C ASP A 194 13.69 9.21 4.77
N ARG A 195 14.30 8.85 3.65
CA ARG A 195 13.83 9.23 2.31
C ARG A 195 12.41 8.75 2.04
N GLN A 196 12.07 7.55 2.48
CA GLN A 196 10.70 7.03 2.35
C GLN A 196 9.72 7.85 3.20
N LEU A 197 10.08 8.16 4.45
CA LEU A 197 9.23 8.94 5.35
C LEU A 197 9.00 10.36 4.82
N THR A 198 10.05 11.05 4.36
CA THR A 198 9.93 12.38 3.76
C THR A 198 9.00 12.35 2.55
N TYR A 199 9.20 11.40 1.63
CA TYR A 199 8.33 11.25 0.46
C TYR A 199 6.88 10.98 0.85
N ALA A 200 6.63 10.15 1.86
CA ALA A 200 5.28 9.87 2.34
C ALA A 200 4.62 11.14 2.90
N GLY A 201 5.34 11.91 3.72
CA GLY A 201 4.87 13.19 4.26
C GLY A 201 4.53 14.19 3.15
N ASP A 202 5.46 14.41 2.22
CA ASP A 202 5.27 15.33 1.10
C ASP A 202 4.09 14.93 0.22
N LYS A 203 3.91 13.63 -0.02
CA LYS A 203 2.80 13.10 -0.81
C LYS A 203 1.46 13.35 -0.10
N ILE A 204 1.37 13.12 1.21
CA ILE A 204 0.16 13.39 1.99
C ILE A 204 -0.18 14.88 1.96
N MET A 205 0.81 15.76 2.12
CA MET A 205 0.59 17.21 2.08
C MET A 205 0.09 17.68 0.71
N ARG A 206 0.64 17.13 -0.38
CA ARG A 206 0.18 17.45 -1.74
C ARG A 206 -1.26 17.05 -1.99
N LEU A 207 -1.66 15.85 -1.53
CA LEU A 207 -3.04 15.37 -1.68
C LEU A 207 -4.04 16.24 -0.91
N LYS A 208 -3.71 16.62 0.34
CA LYS A 208 -4.56 17.53 1.13
C LYS A 208 -4.79 18.88 0.45
N GLN A 209 -3.75 19.44 -0.17
CA GLN A 209 -3.87 20.70 -0.93
C GLN A 209 -4.70 20.57 -2.21
N GLU A 210 -4.79 19.37 -2.80
CA GLU A 210 -5.63 19.09 -3.97
C GLU A 210 -7.11 18.94 -3.55
N ASP A 211 -7.37 18.29 -2.41
CA ASP A 211 -8.72 18.18 -1.82
C ASP A 211 -9.26 19.57 -1.42
N GLU A 212 -8.46 20.40 -0.74
CA GLU A 212 -8.85 21.77 -0.35
C GLU A 212 -9.19 22.64 -1.57
N LYS A 213 -8.47 22.49 -2.69
CA LYS A 213 -8.76 23.22 -3.93
C LYS A 213 -10.07 22.75 -4.56
N HIS A 214 -10.34 21.45 -4.55
CA HIS A 214 -11.58 20.88 -5.09
C HIS A 214 -12.81 21.34 -4.29
N ASP A 215 -12.70 21.45 -2.97
CA ASP A 215 -13.78 21.99 -2.13
C ASP A 215 -14.04 23.48 -2.37
N THR A 216 -12.99 24.27 -2.61
CA THR A 216 -13.13 25.71 -2.93
C THR A 216 -13.75 25.98 -4.30
N ASP A 217 -13.51 25.12 -5.29
CA ASP A 217 -14.10 25.23 -6.64
C ASP A 217 -15.55 24.68 -6.70
N GLY A 218 -15.91 23.74 -5.83
CA GLY A 218 -17.28 23.21 -5.69
C GLY A 218 -18.28 24.23 -5.12
N TRP A 219 -17.85 25.13 -4.24
CA TRP A 219 -18.70 26.19 -3.69
C TRP A 219 -18.90 27.37 -4.66
N ASN A 220 -17.90 27.69 -5.48
CA ASN A 220 -18.01 28.78 -6.47
C ASN A 220 -18.98 28.47 -7.63
N THR A 221 -19.30 27.19 -7.86
CA THR A 221 -20.26 26.77 -8.90
C THR A 221 -21.71 26.78 -8.41
N SER A 222 -21.95 26.68 -7.10
CA SER A 222 -23.31 26.70 -6.51
C SER A 222 -23.82 28.11 -6.15
N SER A 223 -22.93 29.09 -5.95
CA SER A 223 -23.33 30.45 -5.54
C SER A 223 -23.80 31.38 -6.67
N ARG A 224 -23.89 30.91 -7.92
CA ARG A 224 -24.39 31.72 -9.06
C ARG A 224 -25.89 31.62 -9.34
N GLN A 225 -26.67 30.80 -8.61
CA GLN A 225 -28.09 30.56 -8.95
C GLN A 225 -29.15 30.91 -7.90
N TYR A 226 -28.82 31.54 -6.76
CA TYR A 226 -29.86 32.05 -5.86
C TYR A 226 -29.54 33.45 -5.35
N GLY A 227 -29.82 34.43 -6.22
CA GLY A 227 -30.05 35.81 -5.80
C GLY A 227 -31.45 35.97 -5.20
N LEU A 228 -31.51 36.74 -4.11
CA LEU A 228 -32.69 37.32 -3.45
C LEU A 228 -33.70 36.33 -2.85
N PHE A 229 -33.81 36.28 -1.52
CA PHE A 229 -34.75 37.12 -0.76
C PHE A 229 -34.46 36.97 0.74
N SER A 230 -34.33 38.10 1.41
CA SER A 230 -34.12 38.22 2.85
C SER A 230 -35.44 38.58 3.51
N THR A 231 -35.97 37.71 4.38
CA THR A 231 -36.83 38.13 5.51
C THR A 231 -36.72 37.14 6.68
N ASN A 232 -36.68 37.74 7.86
CA ASN A 232 -36.44 37.14 9.17
C ASN A 232 -37.58 36.25 9.71
N SER A 233 -37.17 35.43 10.68
CA SER A 233 -37.82 35.17 11.97
C SER A 233 -38.82 34.02 12.14
N SER A 234 -38.43 33.16 13.09
CA SER A 234 -39.26 32.51 14.12
C SER A 234 -40.06 31.27 13.73
N ALA A 235 -39.62 30.10 14.22
CA ALA A 235 -40.30 29.34 15.30
C ALA A 235 -39.78 27.89 15.35
N ILE A 236 -39.43 27.46 16.56
CA ILE A 236 -39.21 26.06 16.93
C ILE A 236 -40.59 25.41 17.12
N SER A 237 -40.82 24.26 16.51
CA SER A 237 -41.79 23.28 17.01
C SER A 237 -41.32 21.85 16.79
N ILE A 238 -41.46 21.10 17.88
CA ILE A 238 -41.12 19.71 18.09
C ILE A 238 -42.19 18.84 17.43
N PHE A 239 -41.78 17.80 16.69
CA PHE A 239 -42.65 16.64 16.40
C PHE A 239 -41.81 15.36 16.43
N THR A 240 -42.18 14.47 17.35
CA THR A 240 -41.82 13.05 17.35
C THR A 240 -42.63 12.31 16.27
N PRO A 241 -42.14 11.15 15.81
CA PRO A 241 -43.04 10.07 15.46
C PRO A 241 -42.67 8.75 16.16
N ASP A 242 -43.64 8.22 16.89
CA ASP A 242 -43.75 6.79 17.17
C ASP A 242 -44.03 6.03 15.87
N ASN A 243 -43.38 4.88 15.66
CA ASN A 243 -44.06 3.60 15.36
C ASN A 243 -43.06 2.45 15.10
N ASN A 244 -42.88 1.66 16.16
CA ASN A 244 -43.01 0.20 16.24
C ASN A 244 -43.28 -0.57 14.93
N ILE A 245 -42.33 -1.42 14.49
CA ILE A 245 -42.61 -2.70 13.79
C ILE A 245 -41.62 -3.76 14.27
N SER A 246 -42.19 -4.86 14.76
CA SER A 246 -41.58 -6.05 15.33
C SER A 246 -41.00 -7.00 14.27
N TYR A 247 -39.82 -7.56 14.57
CA TYR A 247 -39.24 -8.70 13.85
C TYR A 247 -39.81 -10.01 14.41
N SER A 248 -40.34 -10.86 13.54
CA SER A 248 -40.70 -12.24 13.86
C SER A 248 -39.88 -13.19 12.99
N SER A 249 -39.18 -14.10 13.67
CA SER A 249 -38.40 -15.20 13.14
C SER A 249 -39.30 -16.31 12.60
N GLY A 250 -38.98 -16.87 11.44
CA GLY A 250 -39.66 -18.03 10.87
C GLY A 250 -38.64 -19.01 10.28
N LEU A 251 -38.40 -20.11 11.02
CA LEU A 251 -37.75 -21.33 10.55
C LEU A 251 -38.72 -22.08 9.64
N ILE A 252 -38.26 -22.55 8.48
CA ILE A 252 -38.94 -23.59 7.69
C ILE A 252 -38.01 -24.79 7.65
N VAL A 253 -38.46 -25.87 8.30
CA VAL A 253 -38.02 -27.24 8.09
C VAL A 253 -39.05 -27.88 7.16
N ASP A 254 -38.61 -28.57 6.13
CA ASP A 254 -39.45 -29.54 5.43
C ASP A 254 -38.65 -30.82 5.22
N SER A 255 -39.14 -31.86 5.90
CA SER A 255 -38.82 -33.27 5.69
C SER A 255 -39.95 -33.89 4.88
N ASN A 256 -39.60 -34.63 3.82
CA ASN A 256 -40.20 -35.89 3.34
C ASN A 256 -40.26 -35.99 1.81
N SER A 257 -39.32 -36.72 1.22
CA SER A 257 -39.55 -38.00 0.51
C SER A 257 -38.21 -38.60 0.10
#